data_AF-A0A1N6WYU6-F1
#
_entry.id   AF-A0A1N6WYU6-F1
#
_cell.length_a   1.000
_cell.length_b   1.000
_cell.length_c   1.000
_cell.angle_alpha   90.00
_cell.angle_beta   90.00
_cell.angle_gamma   90.00
#
_symmetry.space_group_name_H-M   'P 1'
#
loop_
_entity.id
_entity.type
_entity.pdbx_description
1 polymer ?
#
loop_
_entity_poly.entity_id
_entity_poly.type
_entity_poly.pdbx_seq_one_letter_code
_entity_poly.pdbx_strand_id
1 'polypeptide(L)' 'MYIIFVLIAVSVLVAAGFLAAFLWAVRSGQYDDDYTPAVRMLFENEFNGVPKTEKPSQKQS' A
#
# COMPACT_ATOMS: atom_id res chain seq x y z
N MET A 1 -4.26 -44.64 17.94
CA MET A 1 -3.31 -44.38 16.84
C MET A 1 -3.94 -43.61 15.66
N TYR A 2 -5.07 -42.91 15.88
CA TYR A 2 -5.75 -42.09 14.86
C TYR A 2 -5.37 -40.59 14.95
N ILE A 3 -5.00 -40.13 16.15
CA ILE A 3 -4.61 -38.73 16.43
C ILE A 3 -3.54 -38.21 15.46
N ILE A 4 -2.56 -39.04 15.09
CA ILE A 4 -1.48 -38.64 14.19
C ILE A 4 -2.02 -38.21 12.81
N PHE A 5 -3.01 -38.93 12.28
CA PHE A 5 -3.63 -38.58 11.00
C PHE A 5 -4.41 -37.26 11.08
N VAL A 6 -5.09 -37.02 12.21
CA VAL A 6 -5.79 -35.74 12.46
C VAL A 6 -4.79 -34.58 12.54
N LEU A 7 -3.69 -34.75 13.27
CA LEU A 7 -2.65 -33.73 13.40
C LEU A 7 -1.99 -33.40 12.06
N ILE A 8 -1.73 -34.41 11.22
CA ILE A 8 -1.21 -34.21 9.86
C ILE A 8 -2.22 -33.44 9.00
N ALA A 9 -3.50 -33.82 9.02
CA ALA A 9 -4.52 -33.11 8.25
C ALA A 9 -4.66 -31.64 8.66
N VAL A 10 -4.65 -31.37 9.97
CA VAL A 10 -4.71 -30.00 10.51
C VAL A 10 -3.45 -29.21 10.13
N SER A 11 -2.25 -29.80 10.22
CA SER A 11 -1.01 -29.08 9.87
C SER A 11 -0.97 -28.70 8.39
N VAL A 12 -1.40 -29.61 7.51
CA VAL A 12 -1.50 -29.34 6.06
C VAL A 12 -2.53 -28.26 5.77
N LEU A 13 -3.69 -28.31 6.44
CA LEU A 13 -4.72 -27.26 6.30
C LEU A 13 -4.20 -25.88 6.71
N VAL A 14 -3.52 -25.80 7.84
CA VAL A 14 -2.91 -24.54 8.32
C VAL A 14 -1.85 -24.05 7.34
N ALA A 15 -0.95 -24.92 6.89
CA ALA A 15 0.09 -24.57 5.92
C ALA A 15 -0.50 -24.07 4.58
N ALA A 16 -1.51 -24.76 4.06
CA ALA A 16 -2.22 -24.35 2.84
C ALA A 16 -2.96 -23.02 3.03
N GLY A 17 -3.59 -22.81 4.18
CA GLY A 17 -4.26 -21.55 4.52
C GLY A 17 -3.28 -20.38 4.59
N PHE A 18 -2.13 -20.56 5.23
CA PHE A 18 -1.06 -19.56 5.25
C PHE A 18 -0.52 -19.26 3.85
N LEU A 19 -0.29 -20.28 3.04
CA LEU A 19 0.18 -20.10 1.67
C LEU A 19 -0.86 -19.35 0.81
N ALA A 20 -2.14 -19.69 0.92
CA ALA A 20 -3.20 -19.01 0.19
C ALA A 20 -3.33 -17.54 0.61
N ALA A 21 -3.29 -17.26 1.91
CA ALA A 21 -3.32 -15.89 2.43
C ALA A 21 -2.09 -15.08 1.96
N PHE A 22 -0.90 -15.70 1.98
CA PHE A 22 0.33 -15.10 1.47
C PHE A 22 0.22 -14.75 -0.02
N LEU A 23 -0.22 -15.70 -0.85
CA LEU A 23 -0.40 -15.46 -2.29
C LEU A 23 -1.45 -14.38 -2.57
N TRP A 24 -2.54 -14.34 -1.79
CA TRP A 24 -3.54 -13.29 -1.90
C TRP A 24 -2.97 -11.91 -1.56
N ALA A 25 -2.21 -11.79 -0.47
CA ALA A 25 -1.58 -10.54 -0.06
C ALA A 25 -0.53 -10.03 -1.06
N VAL A 26 0.24 -10.93 -1.67
CA VAL A 26 1.18 -10.58 -2.75
C VAL A 26 0.42 -10.12 -4.01
N ARG A 27 -0.69 -10.79 -4.34
CA ARG A 27 -1.52 -10.47 -5.50
C ARG A 27 -2.31 -9.17 -5.32
N SER A 28 -2.64 -8.78 -4.09
CA SER A 28 -3.47 -7.60 -3.79
C SER A 28 -2.75 -6.25 -3.96
N GLY A 29 -1.51 -6.24 -4.48
CA GLY A 29 -0.84 -4.98 -4.83
C GLY A 29 -0.47 -4.13 -3.62
N GLN A 30 -0.36 -4.72 -2.42
CA GLN A 30 0.04 -3.96 -1.21
C GLN A 30 1.50 -3.47 -1.28
N TYR A 31 2.23 -3.87 -2.32
CA TYR A 31 3.56 -3.39 -2.68
C TYR A 31 3.53 -2.22 -3.68
N ASP A 32 2.36 -1.76 -4.13
CA ASP A 32 2.29 -0.65 -5.11
C ASP A 32 2.61 0.72 -4.48
N ASP A 33 2.76 0.80 -3.14
CA ASP A 33 3.20 2.00 -2.41
C ASP A 33 4.72 1.94 -2.09
N ASP A 34 5.53 1.64 -3.10
CA ASP A 34 7.00 1.63 -3.02
C ASP A 34 7.60 3.05 -3.02
N TYR A 35 6.80 4.09 -3.30
CA TYR A 35 7.22 5.49 -3.25
C TYR A 35 7.05 6.05 -1.85
N THR A 36 8.15 6.00 -1.09
CA THR A 36 8.17 6.41 0.30
C THR A 36 7.68 7.87 0.45
N PRO A 37 6.73 8.16 1.36
CA PRO A 37 6.19 9.51 1.53
C PRO A 37 7.25 10.56 1.82
N ALA A 38 8.38 10.16 2.43
CA ALA A 38 9.53 11.03 2.67
C ALA A 38 10.18 11.57 1.39
N VAL A 39 10.27 10.76 0.32
CA VAL A 39 10.88 11.16 -0.95
C VAL A 39 9.97 12.15 -1.67
N ARG A 40 8.65 11.89 -1.68
CA ARG A 40 7.65 12.82 -2.21
C ARG A 40 7.75 14.19 -1.53
N MET A 41 7.76 14.22 -0.19
CA MET A 41 7.82 15.47 0.58
C MET A 41 9.13 16.25 0.39
N LEU A 42 10.26 15.55 0.17
CA LEU A 42 11.56 16.18 -0.09
C LEU A 42 11.57 16.96 -1.42
N PHE A 43 10.97 16.41 -2.47
CA PHE A 43 10.94 17.03 -3.80
C PHE A 43 9.72 17.94 -4.05
N GLU A 44 8.67 17.87 -3.22
CA GLU A 44 7.49 18.75 -3.28
C GLU A 44 7.86 20.22 -2.97
N ASN A 45 8.94 20.43 -2.21
CA ASN A 45 9.45 21.75 -1.85
C ASN A 45 10.30 22.41 -2.97
N GLU A 46 10.79 21.63 -3.94
CA GLU A 46 11.66 22.14 -5.01
C GLU A 46 10.87 22.74 -6.18
N PHE A 47 9.60 22.33 -6.36
CA PHE A 47 8.71 22.85 -7.41
C PHE A 47 7.81 24.03 -6.98
N ASN A 48 7.84 24.45 -5.72
CA ASN A 48 7.03 25.57 -5.21
C ASN A 48 7.72 26.95 -5.33
N GLY A 49 8.49 27.14 -6.40
CA GLY A 49 9.23 28.37 -6.71
C GLY A 49 8.46 29.45 -7.46
N VAL A 50 7.12 29.50 -7.43
CA VAL A 50 6.35 30.62 -8.01
C VAL A 50 5.43 31.26 -6.97
N PRO A 51 5.71 32.50 -6.54
CA PRO A 51 4.80 33.26 -5.71
C PRO A 51 3.58 33.63 -6.58
N LYS A 52 2.39 33.18 -6.19
CA LYS A 52 1.15 33.74 -6.76
C LYS A 52 0.96 35.15 -6.20
N THR A 53 1.58 36.11 -6.88
CA THR A 53 1.37 37.55 -6.70
C THR A 53 -0.11 37.90 -6.89
N GLU A 54 -0.68 38.64 -5.93
CA GLU A 54 -1.96 39.35 -6.05
C GLU A 54 -1.98 40.26 -7.30
N LYS A 55 -2.98 40.19 -8.19
CA LYS A 55 -4.16 41.10 -8.42
C LYS A 55 -4.39 41.23 -9.95
N PRO A 56 -5.58 41.60 -10.51
CA PRO A 56 -6.51 42.61 -10.00
C PRO A 56 -8.02 42.28 -10.08
N SER A 57 -8.80 43.00 -9.27
CA SER A 57 -10.25 43.15 -9.43
C SER A 57 -10.59 43.88 -10.74
N GLN A 58 -11.27 43.21 -11.68
CA GLN A 58 -12.21 43.85 -12.60
C GLN A 58 -13.30 42.87 -13.10
N LYS A 59 -14.54 43.18 -12.67
CA LYS A 59 -15.77 43.22 -13.49
C LYS A 59 -16.50 41.90 -13.81
N GLN A 60 -17.50 41.54 -12.98
CA GLN A 60 -18.87 41.38 -13.48
C GLN A 60 -19.93 41.29 -12.36
N SER A 61 -20.86 42.26 -12.43
CA SER A 61 -22.12 42.47 -11.70
C SER A 61 -22.06 42.86 -10.23
#